data_AF-A0A9D9SJI4-F1
#
_entry.id   AF-A0A9D9SJI4-F1
#
_cell.length_a   1.000
_cell.length_b   1.000
_cell.length_c   1.000
_cell.angle_alpha   90.00
_cell.angle_beta   90.00
_cell.angle_gamma   90.00
#
_symmetry.space_group_name_H-M   'P 1'
#
loop_
_entity.id
_entity.type
_entity.pdbx_description
1 polymer ?
#
loop_
_entity_poly.entity_id
_entity_poly.type
_entity_poly.pdbx_seq_one_letter_code
_entity_poly.pdbx_strand_id
1 'polypeptide(L)'
;MQRRLLLHSRRLVAGLTALAIMALAVGVSGWLPGRSLWLMLFALLVTVIIATTLWSNWQRDLAIREAPLPQFLKRKLRETYPQLTGKDCDLVERGLRQFFLACKRSDRRFVAMPSRAVDVMWHEFILHTRAYQDWCDLTLGRFLHHTPAETLGAKASGNDGLRRAWTWACRDEAIDPRRPSRLPLLFALDAKLGIPNGFSYVPDCGDIDRQNRQGGGNGGVYCGTSFSDGSYSGDADGLGGADSSPGDGGSDAGGGDGGGGCGGGGGGGD
;
A
#
# COMPACT_ATOMS: atom_id res chain seq x y z
N MET A 1 -17.15 16.79 14.78
CA MET A 1 -16.04 17.19 15.67
C MET A 1 -14.70 16.53 15.28
N GLN A 2 -14.65 15.20 15.10
CA GLN A 2 -13.44 14.45 14.72
C GLN A 2 -12.72 14.94 13.45
N ARG A 3 -13.45 15.26 12.37
CA ARG A 3 -12.84 15.75 11.12
C ARG A 3 -11.99 17.01 11.31
N ARG A 4 -12.48 17.98 12.11
CA ARG A 4 -11.71 19.21 12.38
C ARG A 4 -10.45 18.87 13.16
N LEU A 5 -10.53 18.03 14.19
CA LEU A 5 -9.38 17.63 14.99
C LEU A 5 -8.28 16.95 14.14
N LEU A 6 -8.65 16.06 13.21
CA LEU A 6 -7.69 15.38 12.32
C LEU A 6 -7.07 16.26 11.24
N LEU A 7 -7.78 17.33 10.83
CA LEU A 7 -7.22 18.33 9.92
C LEU A 7 -6.26 19.27 10.67
N HIS A 8 -6.60 19.64 11.91
CA HIS A 8 -5.76 20.51 12.73
C HIS A 8 -4.54 19.77 13.29
N SER A 9 -4.61 18.46 13.54
CA SER A 9 -3.48 17.68 14.06
C SER A 9 -2.22 17.82 13.20
N ARG A 10 -2.35 17.91 11.87
CA ARG A 10 -1.20 18.13 10.97
C ARG A 10 -0.55 19.49 11.16
N ARG A 11 -1.36 20.55 11.30
CA ARG A 11 -0.87 21.92 11.54
C ARG A 11 -0.23 22.03 12.92
N LEU A 12 -0.84 21.40 13.92
CA LEU A 12 -0.32 21.33 15.29
C LEU A 12 1.03 20.60 15.33
N VAL A 13 1.14 19.42 14.69
CA VAL A 13 2.39 18.67 14.60
C VAL A 13 3.47 19.50 13.92
N ALA A 14 3.18 20.15 12.78
CA ALA A 14 4.16 21.01 12.10
C ALA A 14 4.67 22.16 13.00
N GLY A 15 3.76 22.83 13.72
CA GLY A 15 4.11 23.90 14.66
C GLY A 15 4.96 23.38 15.83
N LEU A 16 4.59 22.25 16.44
CA LEU A 16 5.35 21.63 17.52
C LEU A 16 6.73 21.16 17.07
N THR A 17 6.88 20.66 15.84
CA THR A 17 8.18 20.27 15.28
C THR A 17 9.11 21.48 15.14
N ALA A 18 8.60 22.61 14.64
CA ALA A 18 9.40 23.84 14.56
C ALA A 18 9.87 24.31 15.95
N LEU A 19 8.98 24.25 16.95
CA LEU A 19 9.32 24.56 18.34
C LEU A 19 10.35 23.58 18.94
N ALA A 20 10.24 22.29 18.62
CA ALA A 20 11.18 21.28 19.07
C ALA A 20 12.59 21.54 18.51
N ILE A 21 12.70 21.86 17.22
CA ILE A 21 13.98 22.21 16.59
C ILE A 21 14.61 23.44 17.25
N MET A 22 13.82 24.47 17.52
CA MET A 22 14.28 25.66 18.23
C MET A 22 14.77 25.34 19.65
N ALA A 23 14.01 24.54 20.41
CA ALA A 23 14.40 24.13 21.76
C ALA A 23 15.71 23.31 21.77
N LEU A 24 15.89 22.42 20.79
CA LEU A 24 17.11 21.65 20.61
C LEU A 24 18.30 22.56 20.30
N ALA A 25 18.15 23.49 19.34
CA ALA A 25 19.21 24.41 18.93
C ALA A 25 19.71 25.26 20.10
N VAL A 26 18.79 25.78 20.93
CA VAL A 26 19.11 26.56 22.13
C VAL A 26 19.78 25.70 23.20
N GLY A 27 19.27 24.48 23.44
CA GLY A 27 19.85 23.56 24.41
C GLY A 27 21.28 23.13 24.07
N VAL A 28 21.60 23.00 22.77
CA VAL A 28 22.94 22.63 22.29
C VAL A 28 23.89 23.82 22.27
N SER A 29 23.44 25.01 21.84
CA SER A 29 24.29 26.19 21.72
C SER A 29 24.79 26.71 23.07
N GLY A 30 24.04 26.47 24.15
CA GLY A 30 24.39 26.94 25.50
C GLY A 30 24.30 28.47 25.65
N TRP A 31 23.68 29.17 24.70
CA TRP A 31 23.56 30.64 24.70
C TRP A 31 22.67 31.19 25.82
N LEU A 32 21.77 30.35 26.37
CA LEU A 32 20.88 30.70 27.46
C LEU A 32 21.19 29.83 28.70
N PRO A 33 21.09 30.38 29.92
CA PRO A 33 21.17 29.58 31.13
C PRO A 33 20.02 28.55 31.16
N GLY A 34 20.30 27.35 31.67
CA GLY A 34 19.30 26.28 31.79
C GLY A 34 19.27 25.29 30.61
N ARG A 35 20.43 24.81 30.14
CA ARG A 35 20.55 23.76 29.11
C ARG A 35 19.68 22.53 29.38
N SER A 36 19.63 22.05 30.61
CA SER A 36 18.79 20.90 31.00
C SER A 36 17.30 21.17 30.78
N LEU A 37 16.83 22.38 31.05
CA LEU A 37 15.44 22.79 30.83
C LEU A 37 15.06 22.72 29.35
N TRP A 38 15.92 23.24 28.46
CA TRP A 38 15.69 23.20 27.01
C TRP A 38 15.69 21.78 26.44
N LEU A 39 16.56 20.91 26.94
CA LEU A 39 16.56 19.49 26.56
C LEU A 39 15.31 18.75 27.07
N MET A 40 14.84 19.05 28.29
CA MET A 40 13.57 18.51 28.80
C MET A 40 12.37 19.00 27.98
N LEU A 41 12.35 20.28 27.60
CA LEU A 41 11.32 20.85 26.73
C LEU A 41 11.32 20.18 25.36
N PHE A 42 12.51 19.97 24.77
CA PHE A 42 12.64 19.24 23.51
C PHE A 42 12.07 17.81 23.62
N ALA A 43 12.46 17.06 24.65
CA ALA A 43 11.94 15.71 24.88
C ALA A 43 10.41 15.69 25.07
N LEU A 44 9.86 16.67 25.78
CA LEU A 44 8.41 16.84 25.94
C LEU A 44 7.72 17.13 24.59
N LEU A 45 8.28 18.01 23.76
CA LEU A 45 7.72 18.32 22.44
C LEU A 45 7.76 17.09 21.53
N VAL A 46 8.85 16.34 21.52
CA VAL A 46 8.99 15.09 20.74
C VAL A 46 7.95 14.06 21.19
N THR A 47 7.75 13.86 22.50
CA THR A 47 6.75 12.91 23.01
C THR A 47 5.32 13.34 22.66
N VAL A 48 4.99 14.63 22.74
CA VAL A 48 3.69 15.16 22.30
C VAL A 48 3.47 14.98 20.79
N ILE A 49 4.51 15.22 19.98
CA ILE A 49 4.47 14.99 18.53
C ILE A 49 4.18 13.51 18.24
N ILE A 50 4.92 12.58 18.85
CA ILE A 50 4.72 11.14 18.67
C ILE A 50 3.32 10.73 19.11
N ALA A 51 2.86 11.16 20.29
CA ALA A 51 1.51 10.84 20.77
C ALA A 51 0.42 11.35 19.81
N THR A 52 0.56 12.57 19.29
CA THR A 52 -0.41 13.18 18.37
C THR A 52 -0.41 12.48 17.01
N THR A 53 0.75 12.08 16.48
CA THR A 53 0.84 11.36 15.20
C THR A 53 0.25 9.95 15.32
N LEU A 54 0.57 9.22 16.40
CA LEU A 54 0.00 7.90 16.67
C LEU A 54 -1.53 7.98 16.82
N TRP A 55 -2.02 8.93 17.62
CA TRP A 55 -3.46 9.15 17.81
C TRP A 55 -4.17 9.51 16.49
N SER A 56 -3.62 10.45 15.72
CA SER A 56 -4.17 10.85 14.42
C SER A 56 -4.18 9.68 13.43
N ASN A 57 -3.12 8.86 13.43
CA ASN A 57 -3.04 7.68 12.58
C ASN A 57 -4.08 6.64 12.96
N TRP A 58 -4.25 6.37 14.26
CA TRP A 58 -5.25 5.44 14.76
C TRP A 58 -6.68 5.89 14.41
N GLN A 59 -7.00 7.15 14.64
CA GLN A 59 -8.30 7.73 14.29
C GLN A 59 -8.61 7.65 12.79
N ARG A 60 -7.60 7.83 11.93
CA ARG A 60 -7.75 7.66 10.47
C ARG A 60 -8.02 6.20 10.08
N ASP A 61 -7.39 5.24 10.74
CA ASP A 61 -7.66 3.81 10.51
C ASP A 61 -9.09 3.45 10.93
N LEU A 62 -9.54 3.93 12.09
CA LEU A 62 -10.93 3.77 12.53
C LEU A 62 -11.92 4.41 11.55
N ALA A 63 -11.62 5.62 11.06
CA ALA A 63 -12.47 6.28 10.07
C ALA A 63 -12.62 5.43 8.79
N ILE A 64 -11.54 4.81 8.30
CA ILE A 64 -11.63 3.92 7.13
C ILE A 64 -12.46 2.67 7.43
N ARG A 65 -12.38 2.12 8.63
CA ARG A 65 -13.08 0.88 9.00
C ARG A 65 -14.56 1.09 9.30
N GLU A 66 -14.91 2.18 9.97
CA GLU A 66 -16.23 2.33 10.62
C GLU A 66 -17.06 3.49 10.05
N ALA A 67 -16.44 4.52 9.46
CA ALA A 67 -17.21 5.68 8.99
C ALA A 67 -18.16 5.27 7.86
N PRO A 68 -19.42 5.75 7.85
CA PRO A 68 -20.38 5.36 6.84
C PRO A 68 -19.93 5.82 5.46
N LEU A 69 -19.88 4.89 4.51
CA LEU A 69 -19.72 5.21 3.11
C LEU A 69 -21.08 5.62 2.51
N PRO A 70 -21.11 6.46 1.47
CA PRO A 70 -22.36 6.89 0.87
C PRO A 70 -23.21 5.71 0.37
N GLN A 71 -24.50 5.68 0.75
CA GLN A 71 -25.40 4.57 0.42
C GLN A 71 -25.60 4.37 -1.10
N PHE A 72 -25.40 5.42 -1.91
CA PHE A 72 -25.54 5.34 -3.36
C PHE A 72 -24.53 4.37 -4.00
N LEU A 73 -23.38 4.11 -3.36
CA LEU A 73 -22.33 3.25 -3.89
C LEU A 73 -22.83 1.82 -4.14
N LYS A 74 -23.57 1.26 -3.17
CA LYS A 74 -24.15 -0.09 -3.29
C LYS A 74 -25.20 -0.15 -4.39
N ARG A 75 -26.03 0.89 -4.51
CA ARG A 75 -27.02 1.01 -5.57
C ARG A 75 -26.35 1.03 -6.94
N LYS A 76 -25.33 1.87 -7.11
CA LYS A 76 -24.58 1.99 -8.36
C LYS A 76 -23.85 0.71 -8.74
N LEU A 77 -23.24 0.03 -7.78
CA LEU A 77 -22.64 -1.29 -8.02
C LEU A 77 -23.67 -2.31 -8.57
N ARG A 78 -24.89 -2.32 -8.02
CA ARG A 78 -25.97 -3.21 -8.48
C ARG A 78 -26.55 -2.81 -9.84
N GLU A 79 -26.46 -1.53 -10.22
CA GLU A 79 -26.78 -1.09 -11.58
C GLU A 79 -25.78 -1.69 -12.59
N THR A 80 -24.50 -1.78 -12.23
CA THR A 80 -23.44 -2.39 -13.07
C THR A 80 -23.47 -3.92 -13.05
N TYR A 81 -23.73 -4.52 -11.88
CA TYR A 81 -23.78 -5.97 -11.69
C TYR A 81 -25.13 -6.37 -11.04
N PRO A 82 -26.20 -6.51 -11.84
CA PRO A 82 -27.54 -6.80 -11.33
C PRO A 82 -27.66 -8.13 -10.57
N GLN A 83 -26.74 -9.07 -10.82
CA GLN A 83 -26.69 -10.37 -10.16
C GLN A 83 -26.24 -10.31 -8.69
N LEU A 84 -25.66 -9.20 -8.23
CA LEU A 84 -25.13 -9.08 -6.87
C LEU A 84 -26.24 -8.86 -5.84
N THR A 85 -26.15 -9.61 -4.74
CA THR A 85 -27.04 -9.43 -3.58
C THR A 85 -26.57 -8.28 -2.69
N GLY A 86 -27.42 -7.84 -1.76
CA GLY A 86 -27.02 -6.81 -0.77
C GLY A 86 -25.79 -7.21 0.06
N LYS A 87 -25.68 -8.51 0.41
CA LYS A 87 -24.53 -9.04 1.14
C LYS A 87 -23.24 -9.00 0.31
N ASP A 88 -23.36 -9.17 -1.01
CA ASP A 88 -22.22 -9.06 -1.92
C ASP A 88 -21.75 -7.61 -2.03
N CYS A 89 -22.68 -6.65 -2.05
CA CYS A 89 -22.34 -5.23 -1.99
C CYS A 89 -21.61 -4.88 -0.68
N ASP A 90 -22.01 -5.47 0.45
CA ASP A 90 -21.32 -5.29 1.73
C ASP A 90 -19.91 -5.90 1.71
N LEU A 91 -19.71 -7.01 0.99
CA LEU A 91 -18.38 -7.59 0.76
C LEU A 91 -17.50 -6.68 -0.10
N VAL A 92 -18.04 -6.11 -1.18
CA VAL A 92 -17.30 -5.16 -2.04
C VAL A 92 -16.96 -3.88 -1.27
N GLU A 93 -17.89 -3.36 -0.45
CA GLU A 93 -17.61 -2.20 0.40
C GLU A 93 -16.46 -2.49 1.39
N ARG A 94 -16.43 -3.68 2.00
CA ARG A 94 -15.30 -4.11 2.84
C ARG A 94 -13.98 -4.17 2.06
N GLY A 95 -14.00 -4.69 0.83
CA GLY A 95 -12.86 -4.65 -0.08
C GLY A 95 -12.37 -3.22 -0.36
N LEU A 96 -13.30 -2.28 -0.60
CA LEU A 96 -12.99 -0.87 -0.81
C LEU A 96 -12.30 -0.24 0.42
N ARG A 97 -12.77 -0.57 1.62
CA ARG A 97 -12.13 -0.13 2.88
C ARG A 97 -10.71 -0.70 3.02
N GLN A 98 -10.53 -1.99 2.73
CA GLN A 98 -9.22 -2.64 2.74
C GLN A 98 -8.26 -1.97 1.74
N PHE A 99 -8.75 -1.60 0.55
CA PHE A 99 -7.98 -0.85 -0.42
C PHE A 99 -7.54 0.53 0.10
N PHE A 100 -8.44 1.31 0.72
CA PHE A 100 -8.07 2.59 1.32
C PHE A 100 -7.03 2.44 2.45
N LEU A 101 -7.11 1.38 3.26
CA LEU A 101 -6.08 1.07 4.25
C LEU A 101 -4.73 0.77 3.59
N ALA A 102 -4.70 -0.01 2.51
CA ALA A 102 -3.48 -0.27 1.73
C ALA A 102 -2.88 1.02 1.16
N CYS A 103 -3.70 1.91 0.57
CA CYS A 103 -3.26 3.22 0.08
C CYS A 103 -2.70 4.12 1.19
N LYS A 104 -3.28 4.07 2.39
CA LYS A 104 -2.80 4.83 3.54
C LYS A 104 -1.44 4.32 4.04
N ARG A 105 -1.28 3.00 4.14
CA ARG A 105 -0.05 2.35 4.65
C ARG A 105 1.10 2.32 3.64
N SER A 106 0.83 2.61 2.37
CA SER A 106 1.84 2.60 1.30
C SER A 106 2.68 3.89 1.19
N ASP A 107 2.59 4.80 2.15
CA ASP A 107 3.35 6.07 2.19
C ASP A 107 3.33 6.85 0.86
N ARG A 108 2.11 7.13 0.37
CA ARG A 108 1.86 7.87 -0.88
C ARG A 108 2.30 7.17 -2.17
N ARG A 109 2.95 6.00 -2.11
CA ARG A 109 3.25 5.20 -3.30
C ARG A 109 1.96 4.68 -3.94
N PHE A 110 2.03 4.46 -5.24
CA PHE A 110 0.92 3.97 -6.06
C PHE A 110 0.45 2.59 -5.56
N VAL A 111 -0.86 2.37 -5.43
CA VAL A 111 -1.42 1.05 -5.09
C VAL A 111 -2.42 0.69 -6.19
N ALA A 112 -2.21 -0.46 -6.80
CA ALA A 112 -3.06 -0.95 -7.88
C ALA A 112 -4.33 -1.55 -7.31
N MET A 113 -5.46 -1.38 -8.01
CA MET A 113 -6.72 -2.01 -7.64
C MET A 113 -6.76 -3.47 -8.16
N PRO A 114 -6.82 -4.50 -7.29
CA PRO A 114 -6.81 -5.92 -7.71
C PRO A 114 -8.21 -6.50 -7.95
N SER A 115 -9.28 -5.70 -7.85
CA SER A 115 -10.67 -6.18 -8.03
C SER A 115 -11.46 -5.19 -8.86
N ARG A 116 -12.07 -5.66 -9.94
CA ARG A 116 -12.95 -4.87 -10.81
C ARG A 116 -14.23 -4.46 -10.10
N ALA A 117 -14.82 -5.33 -9.27
CA ALA A 117 -16.01 -4.97 -8.52
C ALA A 117 -15.74 -3.81 -7.55
N VAL A 118 -14.58 -3.82 -6.88
CA VAL A 118 -14.16 -2.73 -6.01
C VAL A 118 -13.80 -1.49 -6.83
N ASP A 119 -13.17 -1.64 -8.01
CA ASP A 119 -12.85 -0.52 -8.90
C ASP A 119 -14.10 0.22 -9.37
N VAL A 120 -15.16 -0.51 -9.76
CA VAL A 120 -16.46 0.09 -10.12
C VAL A 120 -17.04 0.89 -8.96
N MET A 121 -17.06 0.33 -7.75
CA MET A 121 -17.56 1.06 -6.58
C MET A 121 -16.70 2.30 -6.27
N TRP A 122 -15.38 2.19 -6.40
CA TRP A 122 -14.47 3.31 -6.19
C TRP A 122 -14.68 4.41 -7.23
N HIS A 123 -14.81 4.03 -8.50
CA HIS A 123 -15.08 4.93 -9.61
C HIS A 123 -16.35 5.77 -9.37
N GLU A 124 -17.45 5.12 -8.97
CA GLU A 124 -18.71 5.80 -8.63
C GLU A 124 -18.55 6.77 -7.46
N PHE A 125 -17.66 6.46 -6.51
CA PHE A 125 -17.35 7.36 -5.42
C PHE A 125 -16.63 8.63 -5.93
N ILE A 126 -15.65 8.47 -6.82
CA ILE A 126 -14.87 9.57 -7.39
C ILE A 126 -15.76 10.55 -8.16
N LEU A 127 -16.78 10.07 -8.87
CA LEU A 127 -17.75 10.91 -9.57
C LEU A 127 -18.49 11.87 -8.63
N HIS A 128 -18.63 11.52 -7.35
CA HIS A 128 -19.17 12.39 -6.31
C HIS A 128 -18.04 13.21 -5.66
N THR A 129 -17.44 14.09 -6.47
CA THR A 129 -16.14 14.75 -6.20
C THR A 129 -16.03 15.39 -4.81
N ARG A 130 -17.07 16.08 -4.32
CA ARG A 130 -17.04 16.69 -2.98
C ARG A 130 -17.02 15.65 -1.86
N ALA A 131 -17.86 14.62 -1.92
CA ALA A 131 -17.90 13.58 -0.91
C ALA A 131 -16.61 12.76 -0.91
N TYR A 132 -16.07 12.48 -2.10
CA TYR A 132 -14.80 11.78 -2.25
C TYR A 132 -13.61 12.59 -1.74
N GLN A 133 -13.54 13.89 -2.04
CA GLN A 133 -12.50 14.77 -1.51
C GLN A 133 -12.56 14.83 0.02
N ASP A 134 -13.76 15.00 0.58
CA ASP A 134 -13.97 15.03 2.04
C ASP A 134 -13.53 13.73 2.71
N TRP A 135 -13.84 12.58 2.09
CA TRP A 135 -13.39 11.27 2.53
C TRP A 135 -11.86 11.14 2.49
N CYS A 136 -11.24 11.51 1.38
CA CYS A 136 -9.79 11.48 1.18
C CYS A 136 -9.05 12.34 2.21
N ASP A 137 -9.53 13.56 2.46
CA ASP A 137 -8.92 14.45 3.46
C ASP A 137 -9.03 13.89 4.88
N LEU A 138 -10.20 13.35 5.22
CA LEU A 138 -10.46 12.74 6.52
C LEU A 138 -9.59 11.50 6.75
N THR A 139 -9.55 10.59 5.79
CA THR A 139 -8.96 9.25 5.96
C THR A 139 -7.49 9.22 5.58
N LEU A 140 -7.14 9.71 4.38
CA LEU A 140 -5.80 9.65 3.81
C LEU A 140 -4.99 10.92 4.04
N GLY A 141 -5.66 12.05 4.27
CA GLY A 141 -5.01 13.35 4.45
C GLY A 141 -4.48 13.92 3.13
N ARG A 142 -4.92 13.37 2.02
CA ARG A 142 -4.56 13.79 0.66
C ARG A 142 -5.61 13.25 -0.28
N PHE A 143 -5.78 13.91 -1.42
CA PHE A 143 -6.54 13.35 -2.51
C PHE A 143 -5.85 12.08 -3.04
N LEU A 144 -6.63 11.02 -3.25
CA LEU A 144 -6.17 9.80 -3.88
C LEU A 144 -6.65 9.80 -5.33
N HIS A 145 -5.71 9.92 -6.25
CA HIS A 145 -6.01 9.85 -7.67
C HIS A 145 -6.32 8.41 -8.08
N HIS A 146 -7.31 8.27 -8.94
CA HIS A 146 -7.70 7.00 -9.54
C HIS A 146 -6.79 6.66 -10.70
N THR A 147 -6.44 5.39 -10.81
CA THR A 147 -5.79 4.83 -11.99
C THR A 147 -6.52 3.52 -12.29
N PRO A 148 -7.22 3.41 -13.42
CA PRO A 148 -8.12 2.28 -13.69
C PRO A 148 -7.41 0.93 -13.63
N ALA A 149 -8.11 -0.10 -13.16
CA ALA A 149 -7.54 -1.44 -13.05
C ALA A 149 -7.10 -2.02 -14.42
N GLU A 150 -7.71 -1.59 -15.53
CA GLU A 150 -7.34 -2.04 -16.88
C GLU A 150 -5.94 -1.55 -17.32
N THR A 151 -5.38 -0.54 -16.67
CA THR A 151 -4.04 -0.02 -17.01
C THR A 151 -2.90 -0.86 -16.42
N LEU A 152 -3.21 -1.88 -15.63
CA LEU A 152 -2.25 -2.85 -15.12
C LEU A 152 -1.91 -3.82 -16.26
N GLY A 153 -0.76 -3.62 -16.91
CA GLY A 153 -0.30 -4.46 -18.02
C GLY A 153 -0.24 -5.96 -17.68
N ALA A 154 -0.12 -6.81 -18.72
CA ALA A 154 -0.28 -8.27 -18.64
C ALA A 154 0.60 -9.00 -17.59
N LYS A 155 1.67 -8.37 -17.07
CA LYS A 155 2.54 -8.93 -16.02
C LYS A 155 2.25 -8.30 -14.66
N ALA A 156 1.25 -8.84 -13.97
CA ALA A 156 0.89 -8.45 -12.61
C ALA A 156 2.05 -8.62 -11.58
N SER A 157 2.88 -9.66 -11.73
CA SER A 157 3.99 -9.95 -10.79
C SER A 157 5.07 -8.87 -10.77
N GLY A 158 5.28 -8.16 -11.88
CA GLY A 158 6.18 -7.01 -11.98
C GLY A 158 5.53 -5.66 -11.63
N ASN A 159 4.30 -5.66 -11.11
CA ASN A 159 3.58 -4.43 -10.79
C ASN A 159 3.71 -4.10 -9.29
N ASP A 160 4.59 -3.16 -8.96
CA ASP A 160 4.81 -2.72 -7.58
C ASP A 160 3.54 -2.24 -6.86
N GLY A 161 2.60 -1.65 -7.60
CA GLY A 161 1.33 -1.21 -7.04
C GLY A 161 0.48 -2.38 -6.56
N LEU A 162 0.51 -3.49 -7.30
CA LEU A 162 -0.21 -4.71 -6.97
C LEU A 162 0.49 -5.49 -5.85
N ARG A 163 1.83 -5.50 -5.83
CA ARG A 163 2.62 -6.08 -4.73
C ARG A 163 2.37 -5.37 -3.40
N ARG A 164 2.24 -4.04 -3.44
CA ARG A 164 1.82 -3.24 -2.27
C ARG A 164 0.40 -3.55 -1.84
N ALA A 165 -0.54 -3.63 -2.79
CA ALA A 165 -1.93 -4.01 -2.49
C ALA A 165 -1.98 -5.40 -1.83
N TRP A 166 -1.24 -6.37 -2.36
CA TRP A 166 -1.12 -7.72 -1.83
C TRP A 166 -0.59 -7.71 -0.40
N THR A 167 0.57 -7.09 -0.18
CA THR A 167 1.24 -7.04 1.12
C THR A 167 0.32 -6.46 2.20
N TRP A 168 -0.31 -5.33 1.93
CA TRP A 168 -1.15 -4.66 2.92
C TRP A 168 -2.51 -5.34 3.10
N ALA A 169 -3.09 -5.94 2.05
CA ALA A 169 -4.32 -6.72 2.18
C ALA A 169 -4.09 -7.98 3.02
N CYS A 170 -2.99 -8.71 2.79
CA CYS A 170 -2.58 -9.85 3.60
C CYS A 170 -2.39 -9.45 5.07
N ARG A 171 -1.62 -8.39 5.35
CA ARG A 171 -1.39 -7.90 6.72
C ARG A 171 -2.68 -7.47 7.42
N ASP A 172 -3.61 -6.83 6.71
CA ASP A 172 -4.89 -6.40 7.29
C ASP A 172 -5.75 -7.59 7.77
N GLU A 173 -5.54 -8.76 7.16
CA GLU A 173 -6.22 -10.01 7.49
C GLU A 173 -5.36 -11.01 8.28
N ALA A 174 -4.21 -10.57 8.79
CA ALA A 174 -3.23 -11.41 9.50
C ALA A 174 -2.76 -12.64 8.70
N ILE A 175 -2.60 -12.47 7.38
CA ILE A 175 -2.03 -13.46 6.46
C ILE A 175 -0.56 -13.09 6.21
N ASP A 176 0.34 -14.08 6.21
CA ASP A 176 1.73 -13.89 5.77
C ASP A 176 1.77 -13.65 4.24
N PRO A 177 2.23 -12.47 3.76
CA PRO A 177 2.31 -12.19 2.33
C PRO A 177 3.25 -13.13 1.56
N ARG A 178 4.28 -13.68 2.21
CA ARG A 178 5.27 -14.57 1.57
C ARG A 178 4.78 -16.01 1.50
N ARG A 179 3.99 -16.44 2.48
CA ARG A 179 3.42 -17.78 2.57
C ARG A 179 1.92 -17.70 2.88
N PRO A 180 1.11 -17.24 1.92
CA PRO A 180 -0.31 -17.00 2.14
C PRO A 180 -1.06 -18.32 2.37
N SER A 181 -1.72 -18.47 3.53
CA SER A 181 -2.59 -19.61 3.81
C SER A 181 -3.92 -19.56 3.05
N ARG A 182 -4.34 -18.36 2.63
CA ARG A 182 -5.55 -18.09 1.83
C ARG A 182 -5.39 -16.76 1.09
N LEU A 183 -6.29 -16.48 0.15
CA LEU A 183 -6.38 -15.17 -0.49
C LEU A 183 -6.99 -14.13 0.46
N PRO A 184 -6.45 -12.90 0.50
CA PRO A 184 -7.14 -11.79 1.13
C PRO A 184 -8.41 -11.43 0.34
N LEU A 185 -9.43 -10.93 1.04
CA LEU A 185 -10.75 -10.58 0.52
C LEU A 185 -10.65 -9.76 -0.77
N LEU A 186 -9.89 -8.67 -0.73
CA LEU A 186 -9.75 -7.76 -1.88
C LEU A 186 -9.27 -8.47 -3.16
N PHE A 187 -8.47 -9.54 -3.07
CA PHE A 187 -8.04 -10.36 -4.21
C PHE A 187 -9.03 -11.49 -4.53
N ALA A 188 -9.77 -11.99 -3.55
CA ALA A 188 -10.74 -13.07 -3.75
C ALA A 188 -12.09 -12.60 -4.33
N LEU A 189 -12.40 -11.29 -4.26
CA LEU A 189 -13.74 -10.76 -4.54
C LEU A 189 -14.24 -11.07 -5.96
N ASP A 190 -13.45 -10.80 -6.98
CA ASP A 190 -13.89 -10.93 -8.37
C ASP A 190 -14.26 -12.37 -8.73
N ALA A 191 -13.40 -13.32 -8.37
CA ALA A 191 -13.66 -14.75 -8.56
C ALA A 191 -14.85 -15.24 -7.72
N LYS A 192 -14.96 -14.79 -6.46
CA LYS A 192 -16.05 -15.18 -5.56
C LYS A 192 -17.42 -14.70 -6.03
N LEU A 193 -17.47 -13.51 -6.63
CA LEU A 193 -18.71 -12.88 -7.09
C LEU A 193 -19.03 -13.17 -8.55
N GLY A 194 -18.17 -13.92 -9.26
CA GLY A 194 -18.36 -14.25 -10.67
C GLY A 194 -18.38 -13.01 -11.57
N ILE A 195 -17.49 -12.04 -11.31
CA ILE A 195 -17.47 -10.77 -12.03
C ILE A 195 -17.01 -10.99 -13.49
N PRO A 196 -17.77 -10.53 -14.50
CA PRO A 196 -17.36 -10.62 -15.89
C PRO A 196 -16.03 -9.93 -16.14
N ASN A 197 -15.08 -10.62 -16.79
CA ASN A 197 -13.70 -10.18 -17.00
C ASN A 197 -12.92 -9.87 -15.71
N GLY A 198 -13.43 -10.28 -14.54
CA GLY A 198 -12.78 -10.08 -13.25
C GLY A 198 -11.44 -10.81 -13.14
N PHE A 199 -10.65 -10.41 -12.16
CA PHE A 199 -9.35 -11.02 -11.91
C PHE A 199 -9.48 -12.32 -11.11
N SER A 200 -8.71 -13.35 -11.48
CA SER A 200 -8.61 -14.59 -10.73
C SER A 200 -7.20 -14.72 -10.15
N TYR A 201 -7.13 -14.99 -8.84
CA TYR A 201 -5.86 -15.17 -8.14
C TYR A 201 -5.83 -16.54 -7.47
N VAL A 202 -4.63 -17.06 -7.25
CA VAL A 202 -4.41 -18.22 -6.37
C VAL A 202 -3.31 -17.91 -5.36
N PRO A 203 -3.39 -18.45 -4.13
CA PRO A 203 -2.43 -18.13 -3.07
C PRO A 203 -1.04 -18.68 -3.36
N ASP A 204 -0.93 -19.92 -3.88
CA ASP A 204 0.34 -20.60 -4.17
C ASP A 204 0.46 -20.99 -5.66
N CYS A 205 1.58 -20.65 -6.29
CA CYS A 205 1.88 -20.97 -7.69
C CYS A 205 2.07 -22.48 -7.92
N GLY A 206 2.39 -23.28 -6.90
CA GLY A 206 2.59 -24.72 -7.03
C GLY A 206 1.37 -25.49 -7.56
N ASP A 207 0.18 -24.91 -7.42
CA ASP A 207 -1.06 -25.46 -7.96
C ASP A 207 -1.27 -25.06 -9.44
N ILE A 208 -0.82 -23.86 -9.85
CA ILE A 208 -0.84 -23.43 -11.26
C ILE A 208 0.19 -24.19 -12.08
N ASP A 209 1.41 -24.37 -11.57
CA ASP A 209 2.46 -25.12 -12.28
C ASP A 209 2.06 -26.58 -12.51
N ARG A 210 1.25 -27.15 -11.62
CA ARG A 210 0.63 -28.47 -11.81
C ARG A 210 -0.47 -28.45 -12.88
N GLN A 211 -1.34 -27.44 -12.90
CA GLN A 211 -2.40 -27.29 -13.92
C GLN A 211 -1.85 -26.94 -15.33
N ASN A 212 -0.83 -26.10 -15.42
CA ASN A 212 -0.16 -25.76 -16.68
C ASN A 212 0.60 -26.96 -17.27
N ARG A 213 1.20 -27.82 -16.44
CA ARG A 213 1.78 -29.11 -16.90
C ARG A 213 0.74 -30.07 -17.47
N GLN A 214 -0.54 -29.87 -17.19
CA GLN A 214 -1.66 -30.69 -17.71
C GLN A 214 -2.38 -30.04 -18.91
N GLY A 215 -1.83 -28.97 -19.52
CA GLY A 215 -2.26 -28.48 -20.83
C GLY A 215 -3.46 -27.54 -20.84
N GLY A 216 -3.82 -26.90 -19.71
CA GLY A 216 -4.95 -25.97 -19.60
C GLY A 216 -4.55 -24.53 -19.30
N GLY A 217 -3.72 -23.91 -20.15
CA GLY A 217 -3.24 -22.53 -19.93
C GLY A 217 -4.31 -21.48 -20.20
N ASN A 218 -5.11 -21.12 -19.20
CA ASN A 218 -5.97 -19.93 -19.27
C ASN A 218 -5.18 -18.72 -18.75
N GLY A 219 -4.83 -17.78 -19.63
CA GLY A 219 -3.95 -16.63 -19.38
C GLY A 219 -4.48 -15.55 -18.44
N GLY A 220 -5.30 -15.90 -17.43
CA GLY A 220 -5.98 -14.97 -16.52
C GLY A 220 -5.88 -15.30 -15.04
N VAL A 221 -5.03 -16.25 -14.64
CA VAL A 221 -4.81 -16.60 -13.22
C VAL A 221 -3.49 -16.01 -12.74
N TYR A 222 -3.56 -15.10 -11.77
CA TYR A 222 -2.41 -14.43 -11.18
C TYR A 222 -1.99 -15.12 -9.87
N CYS A 223 -0.68 -15.18 -9.61
CA CYS A 223 -0.17 -15.89 -8.44
C CYS A 223 0.17 -14.94 -7.27
N GLY A 224 -0.34 -15.26 -6.08
CA GLY A 224 -0.11 -14.51 -4.84
C GLY A 224 1.34 -14.49 -4.38
N THR A 225 2.01 -15.65 -4.31
CA THR A 225 3.42 -15.74 -3.90
C THR A 225 4.37 -14.99 -4.84
N SER A 226 4.02 -14.87 -6.13
CA SER A 226 4.81 -14.09 -7.09
C SER A 226 4.89 -12.59 -6.74
N PHE A 227 3.92 -12.06 -5.97
CA PHE A 227 3.94 -10.69 -5.50
C PHE A 227 4.91 -10.43 -4.35
N SER A 228 5.46 -11.49 -3.75
CA SER A 228 6.40 -11.40 -2.63
C SER A 228 7.83 -11.81 -3.03
N ASP A 229 8.05 -12.21 -4.28
CA ASP A 229 9.37 -12.53 -4.81
C ASP A 229 10.24 -11.26 -4.91
N GLY A 230 11.47 -11.35 -4.38
CA GLY A 230 12.47 -10.28 -4.40
C GLY A 230 13.27 -10.20 -5.71
N SER A 231 13.11 -11.17 -6.61
CA SER A 231 13.75 -11.16 -7.95
C SER A 231 13.26 -10.00 -8.84
N TYR A 232 12.09 -9.43 -8.51
CA TYR A 232 11.57 -8.24 -9.16
C TYR A 232 12.09 -6.99 -8.45
N SER A 233 12.83 -6.16 -9.18
CA SER A 233 13.34 -4.87 -8.72
C SER A 233 12.19 -3.88 -8.48
N GLY A 234 11.65 -3.89 -7.27
CA GLY A 234 10.47 -3.11 -6.95
C GLY A 234 10.08 -3.25 -5.48
N ASP A 235 10.79 -2.53 -4.61
CA ASP A 235 10.47 -2.29 -3.19
C ASP A 235 10.11 -3.50 -2.32
N ALA A 236 10.19 -4.76 -2.79
CA ALA A 236 9.81 -5.97 -2.07
C ALA A 236 10.39 -6.01 -0.65
N ASP A 237 11.67 -5.64 -0.57
CA ASP A 237 12.47 -5.67 0.64
C ASP A 237 12.21 -4.45 1.54
N GLY A 238 11.70 -3.34 0.99
CA GLY A 238 11.37 -2.11 1.70
C GLY A 238 9.92 -2.00 2.18
N LEU A 239 9.11 -3.06 2.03
CA LEU A 239 7.72 -3.09 2.51
C LEU A 239 7.59 -3.57 3.96
N GLY A 240 8.69 -3.98 4.60
CA GLY A 240 8.77 -4.31 6.03
C GLY A 240 9.34 -3.14 6.83
N GLY A 241 8.51 -2.47 7.62
CA GLY A 241 9.02 -1.58 8.66
C GLY A 241 9.81 -2.40 9.69
N ALA A 242 11.10 -2.10 9.79
CA ALA A 242 12.03 -2.38 10.89
C ALA A 242 11.90 -3.74 11.61
N ASP A 243 12.29 -4.81 10.93
CA ASP A 243 12.82 -6.00 11.61
C ASP A 243 14.34 -6.05 11.34
N SER A 244 15.11 -5.29 12.12
CA SER A 244 16.57 -5.42 12.15
C SER A 244 16.92 -6.78 12.76
N SER A 245 17.18 -7.78 11.92
CA SER A 245 17.97 -8.94 12.36
C SER A 245 19.46 -8.54 12.30
N PRO A 246 20.28 -8.90 13.31
CA PRO A 246 21.68 -8.51 13.33
C PRO A 246 22.41 -9.29 12.22
N GLY A 247 22.87 -8.57 11.20
CA GLY A 247 23.77 -9.13 10.20
C GLY A 247 25.15 -9.29 10.83
N ASP A 248 25.56 -10.55 11.03
CA ASP A 248 26.91 -10.91 11.41
C ASP A 248 27.92 -10.30 10.44
N GLY A 249 29.00 -9.77 11.02
CA GLY A 249 30.11 -9.19 10.30
C GLY A 249 30.88 -10.24 9.50
N GLY A 250 31.10 -9.94 8.23
CA GLY A 250 32.07 -10.60 7.37
C GLY A 250 32.77 -9.54 6.53
N SER A 251 33.88 -9.03 7.04
CA SER A 251 34.85 -8.24 6.28
C SER A 251 35.50 -9.14 5.23
N ASP A 252 35.54 -8.71 3.97
CA ASP A 252 36.61 -9.11 3.06
C ASP A 252 36.87 -7.99 2.04
N ALA A 253 38.12 -7.52 2.07
CA ALA A 253 38.70 -6.63 1.09
C ALA A 253 39.16 -7.43 -0.14
N GLY A 254 39.02 -6.87 -1.33
CA GLY A 254 39.58 -7.44 -2.54
C GLY A 254 39.45 -6.51 -3.73
N GLY A 255 40.52 -5.76 -4.03
CA GLY A 255 40.65 -4.97 -5.25
C GLY A 255 40.93 -5.83 -6.48
N GLY A 256 40.80 -5.23 -7.67
CA GLY A 256 41.22 -5.84 -8.92
C GLY A 256 40.74 -5.05 -10.14
N ASP A 257 41.62 -4.19 -10.66
CA ASP A 257 41.54 -3.65 -12.02
C ASP A 257 41.69 -4.76 -13.06
N GLY A 258 41.06 -4.60 -14.23
CA GLY A 258 41.25 -5.53 -15.35
C GLY A 258 40.56 -5.05 -16.63
N GLY A 259 41.31 -4.35 -17.47
CA GLY A 259 40.91 -4.04 -18.85
C GLY A 259 41.00 -5.27 -19.78
N GLY A 260 40.35 -5.19 -20.94
CA GLY A 260 40.48 -6.18 -21.99
C GLY A 260 39.58 -5.88 -23.19
N GLY A 261 40.14 -5.26 -24.22
CA GLY A 261 39.56 -5.22 -25.56
C GLY A 261 40.06 -6.38 -26.41
N CYS A 262 39.21 -6.88 -27.30
CA CYS A 262 39.60 -7.55 -28.54
C CYS A 262 38.40 -7.62 -29.49
N GLY A 263 38.49 -6.92 -30.62
CA GLY A 263 37.57 -7.03 -31.74
C GLY A 263 38.36 -7.19 -33.03
N GLY A 264 38.43 -8.41 -33.53
CA GLY A 264 38.81 -8.78 -34.90
C GLY A 264 37.83 -9.87 -35.33
N GLY A 265 37.41 -10.03 -36.59
CA GLY A 265 37.91 -9.52 -37.86
C GLY A 265 37.84 -10.66 -38.88
N GLY A 266 37.39 -10.37 -40.11
CA GLY A 266 37.39 -11.26 -41.29
C GLY A 266 36.09 -12.05 -41.47
N GLY A 267 35.43 -12.12 -42.63
CA GLY A 267 35.78 -12.08 -44.06
C GLY A 267 34.88 -13.16 -44.72
N GLY A 268 34.27 -13.10 -45.90
CA GLY A 268 34.61 -12.51 -47.20
C GLY A 268 34.58 -13.63 -48.25
N GLY A 269 33.90 -13.42 -49.39
CA GLY A 269 33.90 -14.28 -50.60
C GLY A 269 32.68 -15.21 -50.71
N ASP A 270 31.94 -15.28 -51.82
CA ASP A 270 32.22 -14.93 -53.23
C ASP A 270 31.04 -14.21 -53.92
#